data_AF-A0A0C9XJF5-F1
#
_entry.id   AF-A0A0C9XJF5-F1
#
_cell.length_a   1.000
_cell.length_b   1.000
_cell.length_c   1.000
_cell.angle_alpha   90.00
_cell.angle_beta   90.00
_cell.angle_gamma   90.00
#
_symmetry.space_group_name_H-M   'P 1'
#
loop_
_entity.id
_entity.type
_entity.pdbx_description
1 polymer ?
#
loop_
_entity_poly.entity_id
_entity_poly.type
_entity_poly.pdbx_seq_one_letter_code
_entity_poly.pdbx_strand_id
1 'polypeptide(L)'
;ISLPLPPELVREIVHLLLSSAPSISRSFAPEDFGCSTKPSWLTLNALSLTSRTYRALVLEAWFRTLYIESPKDLEFVRCCWPEVGTKWTRHLHCVQTLTSSLSFWDLSCLLHLSSIRLDWPSSILTISFYSPLSKLRFMPFFNFSSSVDHLDLRGLMWPTPEVLRSIPQTPGLGYLKTLKIMQDVAWCGLCGGFSSVRLKDWPTGVVYEGGYGLPMDYARVLTPLEHLEKVVITVPNRDFGSTTLGHTPTTPDPDPETNSSPNLWAGECYKCMRTKYEDDAFRQKWVDRNRGVGVCRDDDGKKDTRPPKLRRVEWRFCDGF
;
A
#
# COMPACT_ATOMS: atom_id res chain seq x y z
N ILE A 1 -12.01 -11.16 -47.80
CA ILE A 1 -11.57 -9.88 -47.21
C ILE A 1 -12.07 -9.87 -45.77
N SER A 2 -11.20 -10.09 -44.79
CA SER A 2 -11.59 -9.95 -43.37
C SER A 2 -11.69 -8.47 -43.04
N LEU A 3 -12.84 -8.02 -42.54
CA LEU A 3 -12.99 -6.64 -42.06
C LEU A 3 -12.05 -6.40 -40.87
N PRO A 4 -11.40 -5.22 -40.78
CA PRO A 4 -10.59 -4.89 -39.61
C PRO A 4 -11.47 -4.86 -38.36
N LEU A 5 -10.93 -5.35 -37.23
CA LEU A 5 -11.67 -5.33 -35.97
C LEU A 5 -11.89 -3.87 -35.52
N PRO A 6 -13.07 -3.54 -34.95
CA PRO A 6 -13.30 -2.26 -34.29
C PRO A 6 -12.24 -1.94 -33.22
N PRO A 7 -11.79 -0.69 -33.10
CA PRO A 7 -10.81 -0.27 -32.09
C PRO A 7 -11.17 -0.65 -30.65
N GLU A 8 -12.46 -0.67 -30.34
CA GLU A 8 -13.00 -1.04 -29.03
C GLU A 8 -12.69 -2.50 -28.71
N LEU A 9 -12.93 -3.42 -29.66
CA LEU A 9 -12.59 -4.83 -29.49
C LEU A 9 -11.08 -5.05 -29.37
N VAL A 10 -10.28 -4.28 -30.11
CA VAL A 10 -8.82 -4.34 -30.01
C VAL A 10 -8.35 -3.90 -28.63
N ARG A 11 -8.96 -2.84 -28.07
CA ARG A 11 -8.67 -2.38 -26.70
C ARG A 11 -8.99 -3.45 -25.67
N GLU A 12 -10.13 -4.13 -25.79
CA GLU A 12 -10.49 -5.25 -24.92
C GLU A 12 -9.51 -6.42 -25.04
N ILE A 13 -9.10 -6.79 -26.25
CA ILE A 13 -8.08 -7.83 -26.47
C ILE A 13 -6.76 -7.45 -25.79
N VAL A 14 -6.30 -6.20 -25.96
CA VAL A 14 -5.08 -5.72 -25.32
C VAL A 14 -5.18 -5.77 -23.80
N HIS A 15 -6.31 -5.34 -23.22
CA HIS A 15 -6.54 -5.42 -21.78
C HIS A 15 -6.56 -6.87 -21.28
N LEU A 16 -7.25 -7.77 -21.98
CA LEU A 16 -7.28 -9.19 -21.64
C LEU A 16 -5.87 -9.79 -21.66
N LEU A 17 -5.06 -9.48 -22.69
CA LEU A 17 -3.68 -9.95 -22.78
C LEU A 17 -2.83 -9.41 -21.64
N LEU A 18 -2.97 -8.14 -21.28
CA LEU A 18 -2.24 -7.53 -20.16
C LEU A 18 -2.65 -8.15 -18.81
N SER A 19 -3.93 -8.45 -18.61
CA SER A 19 -4.45 -9.02 -17.36
C SER A 19 -4.20 -10.52 -17.23
N SER A 20 -4.13 -11.25 -18.35
CA SER A 20 -3.93 -12.70 -18.40
C SER A 20 -2.46 -13.09 -18.50
N ALA A 21 -1.59 -12.18 -18.95
CA ALA A 21 -0.18 -12.47 -19.11
C ALA A 21 0.47 -12.73 -17.74
N PRO A 22 1.22 -13.84 -17.60
CA PRO A 22 2.08 -14.00 -16.44
C PRO A 22 3.07 -12.83 -16.44
N SER A 23 3.18 -12.13 -15.31
CA SER A 23 4.27 -11.17 -15.10
C SER A 23 5.60 -11.85 -15.45
N ILE A 24 6.51 -11.13 -16.10
CA ILE A 24 7.81 -11.66 -16.59
C ILE A 24 8.55 -12.43 -15.47
N SER A 25 8.31 -12.01 -14.24
CA SER A 25 8.68 -12.66 -13.00
C SER A 25 7.82 -13.90 -12.70
N ARG A 26 8.03 -15.01 -13.41
CA ARG A 26 7.36 -16.29 -13.10
C ARG A 26 7.80 -16.93 -11.76
N SER A 27 8.83 -16.39 -11.12
CA SER A 27 9.34 -16.84 -9.80
C SER A 27 8.98 -15.91 -8.65
N PHE A 28 8.22 -14.84 -8.92
CA PHE A 28 8.04 -13.72 -8.02
C PHE A 28 6.56 -13.29 -8.03
N ALA A 29 5.92 -13.31 -6.87
CA ALA A 29 4.56 -12.85 -6.66
C ALA A 29 4.42 -11.36 -7.06
N PRO A 30 3.20 -10.87 -7.37
CA PRO A 30 2.91 -9.43 -7.56
C PRO A 30 3.33 -8.54 -6.38
N GLU A 31 3.67 -9.17 -5.27
CA GLU A 31 4.13 -8.60 -4.01
C GLU A 31 5.64 -8.28 -4.01
N ASP A 32 6.42 -8.77 -4.97
CA ASP A 32 7.87 -8.60 -4.97
C ASP A 32 8.34 -7.15 -5.15
N PHE A 33 9.38 -6.84 -4.38
CA PHE A 33 9.95 -5.50 -4.27
C PHE A 33 10.83 -5.16 -5.46
N GLY A 34 10.70 -3.93 -5.96
CA GLY A 34 11.62 -3.38 -6.96
C GLY A 34 11.51 -4.03 -8.34
N CYS A 35 10.53 -4.91 -8.56
CA CYS A 35 10.30 -5.56 -9.84
C CYS A 35 9.11 -4.93 -10.56
N SER A 36 9.27 -4.65 -11.85
CA SER A 36 8.16 -4.19 -12.67
C SER A 36 7.04 -5.23 -12.70
N THR A 37 5.83 -4.79 -12.39
CA THR A 37 4.60 -5.61 -12.52
C THR A 37 4.07 -5.66 -13.95
N LYS A 38 4.74 -4.98 -14.89
CA LYS A 38 4.34 -4.99 -16.29
C LYS A 38 4.57 -6.39 -16.88
N PRO A 39 3.67 -6.88 -17.76
CA PRO A 39 3.93 -8.09 -18.52
C PRO A 39 5.12 -7.90 -19.47
N SER A 40 5.47 -8.89 -20.31
CA SER A 40 6.52 -8.72 -21.34
C SER A 40 6.00 -7.93 -22.53
N TRP A 41 6.84 -7.06 -23.12
CA TRP A 41 6.47 -6.34 -24.35
C TRP A 41 6.19 -7.33 -25.48
N LEU A 42 6.87 -8.48 -25.46
CA LEU A 42 6.67 -9.56 -26.43
C LEU A 42 5.21 -10.04 -26.48
N THR A 43 4.46 -9.93 -25.37
CA THR A 43 3.02 -10.27 -25.32
C THR A 43 2.19 -9.42 -26.27
N LEU A 44 2.56 -8.14 -26.47
CA LEU A 44 1.80 -7.19 -27.29
C LEU A 44 2.49 -6.82 -28.60
N ASN A 45 3.74 -7.24 -28.79
CA ASN A 45 4.58 -6.81 -29.91
C ASN A 45 3.91 -7.09 -31.26
N ALA A 46 3.39 -8.31 -31.46
CA ALA A 46 2.72 -8.69 -32.72
C ALA A 46 1.49 -7.79 -33.02
N LEU A 47 0.67 -7.49 -32.01
CA LEU A 47 -0.47 -6.58 -32.15
C LEU A 47 -0.01 -5.17 -32.51
N SER A 48 1.06 -4.67 -31.87
CA SER A 48 1.59 -3.33 -32.13
C SER A 48 2.15 -3.15 -33.55
N LEU A 49 2.53 -4.24 -34.21
CA LEU A 49 3.06 -4.24 -35.57
C LEU A 49 1.95 -4.37 -36.63
N THR A 50 0.73 -4.72 -36.24
CA THR A 50 -0.38 -4.98 -37.17
C THR A 50 -0.85 -3.71 -37.89
N SER A 51 -1.02 -2.59 -37.16
CA SER A 51 -1.43 -1.31 -37.75
C SER A 51 -1.05 -0.14 -36.85
N ARG A 52 -1.11 1.09 -37.39
CA ARG A 52 -0.87 2.32 -36.60
C ARG A 52 -1.89 2.48 -35.47
N THR A 53 -3.16 2.16 -35.72
CA THR A 53 -4.22 2.23 -34.72
C THR A 53 -3.98 1.23 -33.59
N TYR A 54 -3.62 -0.01 -33.93
CA TYR A 54 -3.35 -1.03 -32.92
C TYR A 54 -2.12 -0.67 -32.10
N ARG A 55 -1.08 -0.13 -32.74
CA ARG A 55 0.11 0.38 -32.05
C ARG A 55 -0.23 1.45 -31.03
N ALA A 56 -1.07 2.43 -31.38
CA ALA A 56 -1.47 3.48 -30.47
C ALA A 56 -2.22 2.91 -29.25
N LEU A 57 -3.18 2.00 -29.46
CA LEU A 57 -3.93 1.35 -28.38
C LEU A 57 -3.03 0.49 -27.49
N VAL A 58 -2.12 -0.28 -28.08
CA VAL A 58 -1.14 -1.09 -27.35
C VAL A 58 -0.22 -0.21 -26.51
N LEU A 59 0.31 0.88 -27.07
CA LEU A 59 1.20 1.79 -26.35
C LEU A 59 0.47 2.50 -25.21
N GLU A 60 -0.74 3.00 -25.46
CA GLU A 60 -1.59 3.61 -24.42
C GLU A 60 -1.83 2.64 -23.27
N ALA A 61 -2.26 1.42 -23.55
CA ALA A 61 -2.52 0.41 -22.53
C ALA A 61 -1.24 -0.01 -21.80
N TRP A 62 -0.13 -0.16 -22.52
CA TRP A 62 1.18 -0.51 -21.96
C TRP A 62 1.73 0.56 -21.03
N PHE A 63 1.64 1.83 -21.43
CA PHE A 63 2.13 2.97 -20.66
C PHE A 63 1.12 3.50 -19.64
N ARG A 64 -0.05 2.86 -19.49
CA ARG A 64 -0.99 3.13 -18.40
C ARG A 64 -0.32 3.00 -17.02
N THR A 65 0.61 2.06 -16.89
CA THR A 65 1.55 1.96 -15.76
C THR A 65 2.96 2.31 -16.23
N LEU A 66 3.53 3.36 -15.65
CA LEU A 66 4.91 3.79 -15.88
C LEU A 66 5.79 3.29 -14.73
N TYR A 67 6.79 2.48 -15.06
CA TYR A 67 7.79 1.96 -14.12
C TYR A 67 9.09 2.75 -14.31
N ILE A 68 9.65 3.28 -13.23
CA ILE A 68 10.86 4.11 -13.22
C ILE A 68 11.74 3.80 -12.02
N GLU A 69 13.06 3.90 -12.24
CA GLU A 69 14.08 3.58 -11.24
C GLU A 69 14.90 4.82 -10.85
N SER A 70 14.83 5.88 -11.66
CA SER A 70 15.48 7.17 -11.38
C SER A 70 14.59 8.35 -11.75
N PRO A 71 14.64 9.49 -11.02
CA PRO A 71 13.94 10.71 -11.44
C PRO A 71 14.31 11.18 -12.84
N LYS A 72 15.52 10.86 -13.32
CA LYS A 72 15.96 11.14 -14.69
C LYS A 72 15.09 10.45 -15.74
N ASP A 73 14.45 9.33 -15.41
CA ASP A 73 13.53 8.64 -16.29
C ASP A 73 12.27 9.48 -16.55
N LEU A 74 11.79 10.24 -15.55
CA LEU A 74 10.67 11.17 -15.74
C LEU A 74 11.06 12.36 -16.61
N GLU A 75 12.28 12.87 -16.47
CA GLU A 75 12.80 13.92 -17.35
C GLU A 75 12.88 13.43 -18.80
N PHE A 76 13.35 12.20 -19.00
CA PHE A 76 13.40 11.58 -20.31
C PHE A 76 12.00 11.40 -20.91
N VAL A 77 11.04 10.87 -20.14
CA VAL A 77 9.64 10.74 -20.56
C VAL A 77 9.06 12.10 -20.94
N ARG A 78 9.29 13.14 -20.13
CA ARG A 78 8.83 14.50 -20.40
C ARG A 78 9.37 15.06 -21.71
N CYS A 79 10.64 14.83 -22.02
CA CYS A 79 11.29 15.39 -23.20
C CYS A 79 11.03 14.57 -24.47
N CYS A 80 11.06 13.24 -24.38
CA CYS A 80 11.07 12.36 -25.54
C CYS A 80 9.68 11.79 -25.87
N TRP A 81 8.81 11.57 -24.87
CA TRP A 81 7.49 10.95 -25.04
C TRP A 81 6.42 11.68 -24.23
N PRO A 82 6.12 12.95 -24.57
CA PRO A 82 5.21 13.78 -23.77
C PRO A 82 3.81 13.17 -23.65
N GLU A 83 3.33 12.39 -24.63
CA GLU A 83 2.03 11.70 -24.56
C GLU A 83 1.96 10.67 -23.44
N VAL A 84 3.07 10.02 -23.09
CA VAL A 84 3.12 9.05 -21.99
C VAL A 84 2.72 9.72 -20.69
N GLY A 85 3.30 10.88 -20.38
CA GLY A 85 2.97 11.62 -19.15
C GLY A 85 1.63 12.34 -19.25
N THR A 86 1.41 13.07 -20.34
CA THR A 86 0.25 13.97 -20.46
C THR A 86 -1.07 13.25 -20.75
N LYS A 87 -1.05 12.04 -21.34
CA LYS A 87 -2.27 11.36 -21.79
C LYS A 87 -2.44 9.95 -21.25
N TRP A 88 -1.38 9.15 -21.17
CA TRP A 88 -1.53 7.70 -20.98
C TRP A 88 -1.30 7.22 -19.55
N THR A 89 -0.32 7.77 -18.85
CA THR A 89 0.05 7.28 -17.51
C THR A 89 -1.07 7.57 -16.51
N ARG A 90 -1.46 6.54 -15.76
CA ARG A 90 -2.42 6.61 -14.64
C ARG A 90 -1.81 6.07 -13.34
N HIS A 91 -0.89 5.13 -13.46
CA HIS A 91 -0.19 4.50 -12.36
C HIS A 91 1.31 4.71 -12.51
N LEU A 92 1.95 5.21 -11.45
CA LEU A 92 3.38 5.34 -11.37
C LEU A 92 3.93 4.28 -10.43
N HIS A 93 4.95 3.55 -10.85
CA HIS A 93 5.73 2.64 -10.01
C HIS A 93 7.16 3.13 -9.96
N CYS A 94 7.55 3.67 -8.82
CA CYS A 94 8.89 4.15 -8.54
C CYS A 94 9.66 3.11 -7.72
N VAL A 95 10.94 2.96 -8.01
CA VAL A 95 11.89 2.20 -7.18
C VAL A 95 12.90 3.16 -6.59
N GLN A 96 12.91 3.28 -5.26
CA GLN A 96 13.88 4.09 -4.53
C GLN A 96 15.03 3.19 -4.08
N THR A 97 16.10 3.17 -4.88
CA THR A 97 17.32 2.45 -4.50
C THR A 97 17.93 3.04 -3.24
N LEU A 98 18.47 2.17 -2.38
CA LEU A 98 19.21 2.53 -1.15
C LEU A 98 20.58 3.11 -1.51
N THR A 99 20.57 4.30 -2.10
CA THR A 99 21.76 5.16 -2.19
C THR A 99 21.78 6.09 -0.97
N SER A 100 22.92 6.76 -0.73
CA SER A 100 23.09 7.67 0.41
C SER A 100 22.14 8.88 0.37
N SER A 101 21.51 9.15 -0.77
CA SER A 101 20.53 10.23 -0.95
C SER A 101 19.16 9.69 -1.38
N LEU A 102 18.12 10.25 -0.78
CA LEU A 102 16.76 10.08 -1.28
C LEU A 102 16.60 10.82 -2.61
N SER A 103 15.94 10.16 -3.56
CA SER A 103 15.59 10.75 -4.84
C SER A 103 14.23 11.42 -4.73
N PHE A 104 14.09 12.62 -5.28
CA PHE A 104 12.82 13.34 -5.33
C PHE A 104 12.27 13.30 -6.76
N TRP A 105 10.97 13.10 -6.89
CA TRP A 105 10.28 12.85 -8.15
C TRP A 105 9.34 14.02 -8.47
N ASP A 106 9.67 14.75 -9.55
CA ASP A 106 8.82 15.82 -10.10
C ASP A 106 7.70 15.20 -10.94
N LEU A 107 6.47 15.30 -10.45
CA LEU A 107 5.30 14.67 -11.08
C LEU A 107 4.55 15.60 -12.04
N SER A 108 5.11 16.77 -12.35
CA SER A 108 4.47 17.80 -13.19
C SER A 108 4.13 17.34 -14.62
N CYS A 109 4.78 16.31 -15.12
CA CYS A 109 4.51 15.77 -16.46
C CYS A 109 3.36 14.75 -16.50
N LEU A 110 2.84 14.31 -15.34
CA LEU A 110 1.86 13.22 -15.23
C LEU A 110 0.45 13.78 -14.94
N LEU A 111 -0.24 14.25 -15.98
CA LEU A 111 -1.50 15.02 -15.85
C LEU A 111 -2.72 14.22 -15.36
N HIS A 112 -2.64 12.89 -15.40
CA HIS A 112 -3.74 12.00 -15.09
C HIS A 112 -3.35 10.93 -14.07
N LEU A 113 -2.29 11.17 -13.32
CA LEU A 113 -1.81 10.25 -12.30
C LEU A 113 -2.87 10.10 -11.20
N SER A 114 -3.32 8.87 -10.96
CA SER A 114 -4.25 8.54 -9.88
C SER A 114 -3.61 7.65 -8.82
N SER A 115 -2.58 6.89 -9.19
CA SER A 115 -1.96 5.90 -8.29
C SER A 115 -0.45 5.99 -8.30
N ILE A 116 0.15 5.89 -7.12
CA ILE A 116 1.60 5.79 -6.95
C ILE A 116 1.91 4.51 -6.17
N ARG A 117 2.84 3.72 -6.67
CA ARG A 117 3.55 2.67 -5.94
C ARG A 117 4.99 3.09 -5.78
N LEU A 118 5.52 2.97 -4.57
CA LEU A 118 6.89 3.29 -4.25
C LEU A 118 7.52 2.13 -3.48
N ASP A 119 8.52 1.53 -4.11
CA ASP A 119 9.25 0.40 -3.55
C ASP A 119 10.61 0.86 -3.03
N TRP A 120 10.90 0.53 -1.77
CA TRP A 120 12.26 0.51 -1.23
C TRP A 120 12.76 -0.92 -1.22
N PRO A 121 13.46 -1.39 -2.28
CA PRO A 121 14.11 -2.69 -2.23
C PRO A 121 15.11 -2.68 -1.07
N SER A 122 14.77 -3.41 0.00
CA SER A 122 15.63 -3.52 1.16
C SER A 122 16.87 -4.30 0.76
N SER A 123 18.05 -3.66 0.83
CA SER A 123 19.29 -4.40 0.85
C SER A 123 19.39 -5.04 2.23
N ILE A 124 19.16 -6.36 2.27
CA ILE A 124 19.32 -7.24 3.45
C ILE A 124 20.64 -6.94 4.20
N LEU A 125 21.64 -6.36 3.53
CA LEU A 125 22.99 -6.15 4.03
C LEU A 125 23.22 -4.80 4.72
N THR A 126 22.34 -3.80 4.55
CA THR A 126 22.50 -2.49 5.21
C THR A 126 21.41 -2.27 6.22
N ILE A 127 21.65 -2.75 7.44
CA ILE A 127 20.89 -2.48 8.65
C ILE A 127 21.10 -1.01 9.05
N SER A 128 20.64 -0.07 8.24
CA SER A 128 20.44 1.29 8.73
C SER A 128 19.18 1.27 9.59
N PHE A 129 19.36 1.37 10.92
CA PHE A 129 18.26 1.51 11.87
C PHE A 129 17.40 2.75 11.64
N TYR A 130 17.83 3.66 10.75
CA TYR A 130 17.08 4.84 10.37
C TYR A 130 16.54 4.67 8.95
N SER A 131 15.20 4.56 8.84
CA SER A 131 14.52 4.74 7.56
C SER A 131 14.79 6.17 7.08
N PRO A 132 15.28 6.39 5.85
CA PRO A 132 15.50 7.74 5.33
C PRO A 132 14.23 8.61 5.39
N LEU A 133 13.04 7.99 5.32
CA LEU A 133 11.74 8.66 5.44
C LEU A 133 11.48 9.25 6.82
N SER A 134 12.07 8.71 7.90
CA SER A 134 11.83 9.27 9.25
C SER A 134 12.41 10.66 9.42
N LYS A 135 13.36 11.06 8.56
CA LYS A 135 13.93 12.41 8.51
C LYS A 135 13.15 13.35 7.58
N LEU A 136 12.30 12.82 6.71
CA LEU A 136 11.54 13.62 5.77
C LEU A 136 10.26 14.15 6.41
N ARG A 137 9.95 15.42 6.13
CA ARG A 137 8.65 16.01 6.44
C ARG A 137 7.57 15.62 5.43
N PHE A 138 7.96 15.26 4.21
CA PHE A 138 7.05 14.95 3.10
C PHE A 138 7.59 13.76 2.32
N MET A 139 6.69 13.05 1.64
CA MET A 139 7.04 11.98 0.71
C MET A 139 7.90 12.53 -0.42
N PRO A 140 8.74 11.72 -1.08
CA PRO A 140 9.69 12.18 -2.10
C PRO A 140 9.03 12.62 -3.42
N PHE A 141 7.80 13.14 -3.40
CA PHE A 141 7.02 13.54 -4.56
C PHE A 141 6.66 15.02 -4.46
N PHE A 142 6.71 15.73 -5.59
CA PHE A 142 6.32 17.14 -5.67
C PHE A 142 5.72 17.49 -7.03
N ASN A 143 5.13 18.69 -7.13
CA ASN A 143 4.48 19.22 -8.35
C ASN A 143 3.40 18.30 -8.96
N PHE A 144 2.47 17.81 -8.14
CA PHE A 144 1.36 16.99 -8.62
C PHE A 144 0.45 17.80 -9.56
N SER A 145 0.22 17.28 -10.77
CA SER A 145 -0.74 17.85 -11.72
C SER A 145 -2.16 17.32 -11.55
N SER A 146 -2.32 16.23 -10.80
CA SER A 146 -3.60 15.58 -10.52
C SER A 146 -3.64 15.06 -9.09
N SER A 147 -4.87 14.83 -8.60
CA SER A 147 -5.09 14.21 -7.30
C SER A 147 -4.78 12.72 -7.35
N VAL A 148 -3.97 12.25 -6.41
CA VAL A 148 -3.67 10.82 -6.24
C VAL A 148 -4.63 10.22 -5.22
N ASP A 149 -5.35 9.18 -5.61
CA ASP A 149 -6.32 8.49 -4.76
C ASP A 149 -5.80 7.13 -4.24
N HIS A 150 -4.70 6.61 -4.80
CA HIS A 150 -4.07 5.36 -4.35
C HIS A 150 -2.56 5.53 -4.11
N LEU A 151 -2.10 5.13 -2.93
CA LEU A 151 -0.68 5.09 -2.57
C LEU A 151 -0.33 3.69 -2.06
N ASP A 152 0.70 3.07 -2.63
CA ASP A 152 1.22 1.75 -2.26
C ASP A 152 2.69 1.91 -1.87
N LEU A 153 3.00 1.82 -0.58
CA LEU A 153 4.34 1.94 -0.02
C LEU A 153 4.87 0.56 0.31
N ARG A 154 6.01 0.19 -0.24
CA ARG A 154 6.59 -1.14 -0.05
C ARG A 154 8.03 -1.07 0.42
N GLY A 155 8.41 -2.05 1.25
CA GLY A 155 9.77 -2.21 1.74
C GLY A 155 10.07 -1.32 2.95
N LEU A 156 9.03 -0.93 3.70
CA LEU A 156 9.21 -0.19 4.94
C LEU A 156 9.72 -1.11 6.04
N MET A 157 11.02 -1.07 6.31
CA MET A 157 11.62 -1.82 7.42
C MET A 157 11.12 -1.35 8.79
N TRP A 158 10.97 -0.04 8.96
CA TRP A 158 10.57 0.58 10.23
C TRP A 158 9.39 1.52 9.99
N PRO A 159 8.15 1.01 10.07
CA PRO A 159 6.97 1.79 9.74
C PRO A 159 6.53 2.68 10.90
N THR A 160 7.41 3.52 11.45
CA THR A 160 7.02 4.34 12.62
C THR A 160 5.92 5.35 12.25
N PRO A 161 5.12 5.82 13.22
CA PRO A 161 4.13 6.87 12.98
C PRO A 161 4.73 8.12 12.32
N GLU A 162 5.99 8.44 12.60
CA GLU A 162 6.73 9.55 11.98
C GLU A 162 6.90 9.35 10.47
N VAL A 163 7.18 8.12 10.02
CA VAL A 163 7.29 7.80 8.58
C VAL A 163 5.94 8.07 7.89
N LEU A 164 4.84 7.62 8.49
CA LEU A 164 3.49 7.81 7.93
C LEU A 164 2.99 9.26 8.02
N ARG A 165 3.49 10.05 8.99
CA ARG A 165 3.15 11.47 9.14
C ARG A 165 3.49 12.30 7.91
N SER A 166 4.47 11.88 7.12
CA SER A 166 4.85 12.56 5.89
C SER A 166 3.79 12.45 4.77
N ILE A 167 2.91 11.43 4.82
CA ILE A 167 1.84 11.22 3.81
C ILE A 167 0.87 12.42 3.78
N PRO A 168 0.15 12.76 4.87
CA PRO A 168 -0.77 13.90 4.86
C PRO A 168 -0.08 15.25 4.66
N GLN A 169 1.22 15.34 4.94
CA GLN A 169 2.00 16.57 4.76
C GLN A 169 2.45 16.78 3.32
N THR A 170 2.28 15.80 2.44
CA THR A 170 2.68 15.89 1.03
C THR A 170 1.56 16.52 0.20
N PRO A 171 1.77 17.70 -0.41
CA PRO A 171 0.80 18.30 -1.32
C PRO A 171 0.46 17.33 -2.46
N GLY A 172 -0.83 17.20 -2.81
CA GLY A 172 -1.30 16.27 -3.85
C GLY A 172 -1.85 14.93 -3.31
N LEU A 173 -1.49 14.53 -2.09
CA LEU A 173 -2.02 13.33 -1.43
C LEU A 173 -3.24 13.58 -0.53
N GLY A 174 -3.76 14.81 -0.47
CA GLY A 174 -4.91 15.16 0.38
C GLY A 174 -6.21 14.42 0.01
N TYR A 175 -6.33 13.92 -1.23
CA TYR A 175 -7.48 13.17 -1.73
C TYR A 175 -7.25 11.65 -1.74
N LEU A 176 -6.26 11.17 -1.00
CA LEU A 176 -5.93 9.77 -0.92
C LEU A 176 -7.11 8.97 -0.36
N LYS A 177 -7.58 7.96 -1.12
CA LYS A 177 -8.66 7.05 -0.72
C LYS A 177 -8.15 5.71 -0.23
N THR A 178 -7.08 5.21 -0.83
CA THR A 178 -6.50 3.91 -0.47
C THR A 178 -5.02 4.07 -0.17
N LEU A 179 -4.62 3.62 1.02
CA LEU A 179 -3.22 3.48 1.42
C LEU A 179 -2.89 1.99 1.59
N LYS A 180 -1.90 1.50 0.86
CA LYS A 180 -1.31 0.18 1.06
C LYS A 180 0.10 0.34 1.63
N ILE A 181 0.41 -0.46 2.63
CA ILE A 181 1.70 -0.47 3.31
C ILE A 181 2.16 -1.91 3.35
N MET A 182 3.32 -2.20 2.76
CA MET A 182 4.00 -3.48 2.88
C MET A 182 5.28 -3.27 3.68
N GLN A 183 5.30 -3.87 4.87
CA GLN A 183 6.30 -3.65 5.91
C GLN A 183 6.81 -5.00 6.45
N ASP A 184 8.05 -5.03 6.93
CA ASP A 184 8.65 -6.29 7.43
C ASP A 184 8.23 -6.64 8.87
N VAL A 185 7.89 -5.62 9.64
CA VAL A 185 7.48 -5.71 11.05
C VAL A 185 6.24 -4.86 11.28
N ALA A 186 5.44 -5.21 12.29
CA ALA A 186 4.29 -4.42 12.71
C ALA A 186 4.65 -3.42 13.81
N TRP A 187 3.96 -2.29 13.84
CA TRP A 187 4.00 -1.34 14.95
C TRP A 187 3.04 -1.77 16.06
N CYS A 188 3.59 -2.00 17.25
CA CYS A 188 2.83 -2.36 18.43
C CYS A 188 2.40 -1.09 19.17
N GLY A 189 1.11 -0.76 19.09
CA GLY A 189 0.53 0.39 19.81
C GLY A 189 0.59 0.30 21.34
N LEU A 190 0.84 -0.89 21.90
CA LEU A 190 0.93 -1.08 23.35
C LEU A 190 2.29 -0.70 23.95
N CYS A 191 3.38 -0.93 23.21
CA CYS A 191 4.73 -0.63 23.68
C CYS A 191 5.47 0.42 22.84
N GLY A 192 4.85 0.93 21.77
CA GLY A 192 5.48 1.87 20.84
C GLY A 192 6.72 1.28 20.14
N GLY A 193 6.73 -0.03 19.91
CA GLY A 193 7.87 -0.75 19.36
C GLY A 193 7.50 -1.52 18.10
N PHE A 194 8.50 -1.88 17.31
CA PHE A 194 8.32 -2.77 16.15
C PHE A 194 8.50 -4.23 16.57
N SER A 195 7.73 -5.12 15.95
CA SER A 195 7.87 -6.56 16.18
C SER A 195 7.51 -7.37 14.95
N SER A 196 8.22 -8.47 14.75
CA SER A 196 7.76 -9.53 13.85
C SER A 196 6.41 -10.04 14.33
N VAL A 197 5.47 -10.16 13.40
CA VAL A 197 4.15 -10.73 13.66
C VAL A 197 4.33 -12.24 13.81
N ARG A 198 3.79 -12.80 14.91
CA ARG A 198 3.82 -14.23 15.23
C ARG A 198 2.42 -14.70 15.58
N LEU A 199 1.72 -15.25 14.61
CA LEU A 199 0.36 -15.74 14.74
C LEU A 199 0.35 -17.27 14.68
N LYS A 200 -0.50 -17.90 15.50
CA LYS A 200 -0.54 -19.35 15.66
C LYS A 200 -1.05 -20.07 14.41
N ASP A 201 -2.13 -19.57 13.83
CA ASP A 201 -2.92 -20.29 12.82
C ASP A 201 -2.55 -19.92 11.37
N TRP A 202 -1.48 -19.14 11.19
CA TRP A 202 -1.03 -18.66 9.87
C TRP A 202 -2.18 -18.12 9.00
N PRO A 203 -3.02 -17.22 9.52
CA PRO A 203 -4.11 -16.65 8.73
C PRO A 203 -3.51 -15.92 7.52
N THR A 204 -4.22 -15.90 6.40
CA THR A 204 -3.82 -15.12 5.21
C THR A 204 -4.16 -13.64 5.34
N GLY A 205 -5.10 -13.30 6.21
CA GLY A 205 -5.46 -11.92 6.52
C GLY A 205 -6.60 -11.78 7.52
N VAL A 206 -6.82 -10.55 7.98
CA VAL A 206 -7.99 -10.13 8.76
C VAL A 206 -8.52 -8.80 8.22
N VAL A 207 -9.84 -8.65 8.15
CA VAL A 207 -10.51 -7.45 7.67
C VAL A 207 -11.34 -6.87 8.81
N TYR A 208 -11.13 -5.57 9.05
CA TYR A 208 -11.90 -4.79 10.00
C TYR A 208 -12.69 -3.72 9.25
N GLU A 209 -14.00 -3.66 9.52
CA GLU A 209 -14.88 -2.60 9.05
C GLU A 209 -15.05 -1.51 10.12
N GLY A 210 -15.64 -0.37 9.78
CA GLY A 210 -15.77 0.80 10.67
C GLY A 210 -14.46 1.56 10.95
N GLY A 211 -13.40 1.26 10.19
CA GLY A 211 -12.08 1.88 10.35
C GLY A 211 -11.29 1.41 11.58
N TYR A 212 -11.69 0.27 12.17
CA TYR A 212 -10.98 -0.36 13.28
C TYR A 212 -9.75 -1.15 12.81
N GLY A 213 -8.93 -1.62 13.76
CA GLY A 213 -7.78 -2.46 13.45
C GLY A 213 -6.55 -1.73 12.87
N LEU A 214 -6.62 -0.41 12.70
CA LEU A 214 -5.43 0.42 12.46
C LEU A 214 -4.77 0.74 13.81
N PRO A 215 -3.44 0.62 13.96
CA PRO A 215 -2.77 1.05 15.18
C PRO A 215 -3.13 2.51 15.50
N MET A 216 -3.44 2.81 16.75
CA MET A 216 -3.92 4.15 17.13
C MET A 216 -2.96 5.28 16.76
N ASP A 217 -1.65 5.06 16.87
CA ASP A 217 -0.67 6.06 16.48
C ASP A 217 -0.68 6.32 14.97
N TYR A 218 -0.91 5.28 14.15
CA TYR A 218 -1.09 5.44 12.72
C TYR A 218 -2.39 6.19 12.42
N ALA A 219 -3.48 5.81 13.08
CA ALA A 219 -4.76 6.49 12.92
C ALA A 219 -4.62 7.99 13.22
N ARG A 220 -3.94 8.35 14.31
CA ARG A 220 -3.70 9.73 14.73
C ARG A 220 -2.92 10.53 13.69
N VAL A 221 -1.84 9.97 13.14
CA VAL A 221 -1.04 10.69 12.13
C VAL A 221 -1.73 10.75 10.77
N LEU A 222 -2.59 9.79 10.45
CA LEU A 222 -3.35 9.76 9.20
C LEU A 222 -4.68 10.52 9.27
N THR A 223 -5.13 10.95 10.46
CA THR A 223 -6.36 11.72 10.67
C THR A 223 -6.59 12.86 9.65
N PRO A 224 -5.56 13.64 9.24
CA PRO A 224 -5.76 14.72 8.26
C PRO A 224 -6.18 14.26 6.85
N LEU A 225 -6.10 12.97 6.54
CA LEU A 225 -6.54 12.43 5.25
C LEU A 225 -8.05 12.22 5.26
N GLU A 226 -8.80 13.29 5.03
CA GLU A 226 -10.27 13.30 5.10
C GLU A 226 -10.96 12.35 4.11
N HIS A 227 -10.25 11.96 3.05
CA HIS A 227 -10.74 11.07 2.00
C HIS A 227 -10.29 9.62 2.15
N LEU A 228 -9.47 9.29 3.16
CA LEU A 228 -8.93 7.95 3.32
C LEU A 228 -10.05 6.99 3.72
N GLU A 229 -10.36 6.05 2.83
CA GLU A 229 -11.45 5.08 2.97
C GLU A 229 -10.94 3.69 3.34
N LYS A 230 -9.75 3.31 2.82
CA LYS A 230 -9.17 1.98 2.98
C LYS A 230 -7.68 2.03 3.32
N VAL A 231 -7.29 1.26 4.33
CA VAL A 231 -5.88 0.95 4.62
C VAL A 231 -5.63 -0.55 4.46
N VAL A 232 -4.55 -0.93 3.77
CA VAL A 232 -4.08 -2.31 3.69
C VAL A 232 -2.68 -2.37 4.28
N ILE A 233 -2.46 -3.26 5.23
CA ILE A 233 -1.14 -3.51 5.83
C ILE A 233 -0.76 -4.95 5.53
N THR A 234 0.28 -5.14 4.72
CA THR A 234 0.88 -6.44 4.46
C THR A 234 2.14 -6.59 5.31
N VAL A 235 2.23 -7.68 6.07
CA VAL A 235 3.36 -7.97 6.96
C VAL A 235 3.63 -9.48 6.97
N PRO A 236 4.89 -9.94 6.97
CA PRO A 236 5.17 -11.36 7.05
C PRO A 236 4.76 -11.92 8.42
N ASN A 237 4.08 -13.07 8.43
CA ASN A 237 3.87 -13.84 9.64
C ASN A 237 5.08 -14.77 9.83
N ARG A 238 5.95 -14.44 10.79
CA ARG A 238 7.17 -15.19 11.07
C ARG A 238 6.98 -16.04 12.32
N ASP A 239 7.63 -17.20 12.35
CA ASP A 239 7.67 -18.09 13.52
C ASP A 239 6.31 -18.62 13.99
N PHE A 240 6.34 -19.54 14.97
CA PHE A 240 5.14 -20.01 15.66
C PHE A 240 4.81 -19.10 16.85
N GLY A 241 3.76 -18.29 16.70
CA GLY A 241 3.16 -17.55 17.82
C GLY A 241 2.08 -18.35 18.55
N SER A 242 1.64 -17.86 19.70
CA SER A 242 0.44 -18.37 20.39
C SER A 242 -0.78 -17.46 20.26
N THR A 243 -0.64 -16.31 19.60
CA THR A 243 -1.74 -15.37 19.36
C THR A 243 -2.66 -15.91 18.26
N THR A 244 -3.94 -16.07 18.58
CA THR A 244 -5.00 -16.36 17.61
C THR A 244 -5.77 -15.07 17.33
N LEU A 245 -6.07 -14.79 16.05
CA LEU A 245 -6.81 -13.58 15.66
C LEU A 245 -8.34 -13.76 15.78
N GLY A 246 -8.80 -14.92 16.24
CA GLY A 246 -10.19 -15.35 16.08
C GLY A 246 -10.45 -15.86 14.67
N HIS A 247 -11.46 -16.70 14.49
CA HIS A 247 -11.82 -17.20 13.16
C HIS A 247 -12.38 -16.06 12.32
N THR A 248 -11.77 -15.78 11.17
CA THR A 248 -12.48 -15.13 10.05
C THR A 248 -13.51 -16.13 9.54
N PRO A 249 -14.82 -15.85 9.59
CA PRO A 249 -15.79 -16.78 9.03
C PRO A 249 -15.53 -16.88 7.52
N THR A 250 -15.40 -18.11 7.02
CA THR A 250 -15.29 -18.45 5.60
C THR A 250 -16.57 -18.18 4.81
N THR A 251 -17.60 -17.67 5.47
CA THR A 251 -18.88 -17.26 4.90
C THR A 251 -19.21 -15.84 5.38
N PRO A 252 -19.81 -14.98 4.53
CA PRO A 252 -20.25 -13.67 4.96
C PRO A 252 -21.38 -13.86 5.98
N ASP A 253 -21.04 -13.69 7.25
CA ASP A 253 -22.01 -13.64 8.35
C ASP A 253 -22.94 -12.44 8.08
N PRO A 254 -24.28 -12.63 8.05
CA PRO A 254 -25.22 -11.55 7.75
C PRO A 254 -25.24 -10.42 8.80
N ASP A 255 -24.57 -10.62 9.93
CA ASP A 255 -24.52 -9.65 11.00
C ASP A 255 -23.10 -9.01 11.12
N PRO A 256 -22.90 -7.78 10.58
CA PRO A 256 -21.60 -7.11 10.55
C PRO A 256 -21.05 -6.77 11.93
N GLU A 257 -21.85 -6.86 13.00
CA GLU A 257 -21.39 -6.65 14.38
C GLU A 257 -20.63 -7.87 14.95
N THR A 258 -20.74 -9.05 14.32
CA THR A 258 -20.21 -10.32 14.85
C THR A 258 -18.85 -10.73 14.30
N ASN A 259 -18.30 -10.02 13.30
CA ASN A 259 -16.93 -10.21 12.78
C ASN A 259 -15.85 -9.69 13.74
N SER A 260 -16.11 -9.76 15.05
CA SER A 260 -15.19 -9.25 16.04
C SER A 260 -14.16 -10.31 16.40
N SER A 261 -12.94 -10.16 15.88
CA SER A 261 -11.78 -10.65 16.61
C SER A 261 -11.97 -10.19 18.07
N PRO A 262 -12.10 -11.11 19.06
CA PRO A 262 -12.43 -10.72 20.43
C PRO A 262 -11.36 -9.79 21.03
N ASN A 263 -10.17 -9.83 20.45
CA ASN A 263 -8.99 -9.08 20.83
C ASN A 263 -8.80 -7.78 20.03
N LEU A 264 -9.50 -7.61 18.90
CA LEU A 264 -9.34 -6.49 17.95
C LEU A 264 -7.86 -6.13 17.71
N TRP A 265 -7.09 -7.13 17.33
CA TRP A 265 -5.65 -6.99 17.12
C TRP A 265 -5.34 -6.03 15.97
N ALA A 266 -4.48 -5.05 16.24
CA ALA A 266 -4.11 -3.95 15.38
C ALA A 266 -2.58 -3.83 15.25
N GLY A 267 -1.84 -4.94 15.26
CA GLY A 267 -0.37 -4.94 15.12
C GLY A 267 0.40 -5.17 16.42
N GLU A 268 -0.28 -5.47 17.53
CA GLU A 268 0.37 -5.68 18.83
C GLU A 268 1.36 -6.85 18.81
N CYS A 269 2.50 -6.67 19.48
CA CYS A 269 3.54 -7.69 19.54
C CYS A 269 3.14 -8.88 20.42
N TYR A 270 3.73 -10.04 20.13
CA TYR A 270 3.49 -11.28 20.88
C TYR A 270 3.65 -11.11 22.39
N LYS A 271 4.69 -10.40 22.83
CA LYS A 271 4.98 -10.18 24.26
C LYS A 271 3.85 -9.38 24.92
N CYS A 272 3.41 -8.29 24.30
CA CYS A 272 2.34 -7.45 24.82
C CYS A 272 1.02 -8.22 24.86
N MET A 273 0.69 -8.96 23.80
CA MET A 273 -0.49 -9.83 23.77
C MET A 273 -0.47 -10.79 24.95
N ARG A 274 0.63 -11.53 25.16
CA ARG A 274 0.73 -12.50 26.26
C ARG A 274 0.62 -11.83 27.64
N THR A 275 1.39 -10.78 27.90
CA THR A 275 1.48 -10.22 29.27
C THR A 275 0.32 -9.29 29.64
N LYS A 276 -0.38 -8.71 28.66
CA LYS A 276 -1.42 -7.69 28.92
C LYS A 276 -2.82 -8.21 28.70
N TYR A 277 -3.04 -9.17 27.79
CA TYR A 277 -4.38 -9.68 27.49
C TYR A 277 -4.82 -10.81 28.45
N GLU A 278 -3.94 -11.26 29.34
CA GLU A 278 -4.29 -12.10 30.49
C GLU A 278 -5.18 -11.34 31.50
N ASP A 279 -5.08 -10.00 31.55
CA ASP A 279 -5.98 -9.15 32.33
C ASP A 279 -7.21 -8.76 31.48
N ASP A 280 -8.36 -9.36 31.79
CA ASP A 280 -9.62 -9.12 31.09
C ASP A 280 -10.07 -7.66 31.14
N ALA A 281 -9.82 -6.95 32.25
CA ALA A 281 -10.19 -5.55 32.40
C ALA A 281 -9.33 -4.65 31.50
N PHE A 282 -8.02 -4.93 31.46
CA PHE A 282 -7.13 -4.26 30.52
C PHE A 282 -7.51 -4.55 29.07
N ARG A 283 -7.73 -5.83 28.73
CA ARG A 283 -8.11 -6.26 27.38
C ARG A 283 -9.37 -5.56 26.91
N GLN A 284 -10.43 -5.58 27.71
CA GLN A 284 -11.70 -4.95 27.35
C GLN A 284 -11.53 -3.43 27.15
N LYS A 285 -10.81 -2.76 28.07
CA LYS A 285 -10.50 -1.33 27.94
C LYS A 285 -9.74 -1.03 26.65
N TRP A 286 -8.78 -1.87 26.26
CA TRP A 286 -8.01 -1.71 25.03
C TRP A 286 -8.87 -1.92 23.77
N VAL A 287 -9.71 -2.95 23.77
CA VAL A 287 -10.66 -3.23 22.68
C VAL A 287 -11.65 -2.07 22.52
N ASP A 288 -12.23 -1.58 23.61
CA ASP A 288 -13.15 -0.45 23.59
C ASP A 288 -12.47 0.81 23.04
N ARG A 289 -11.24 1.07 23.47
CA ARG A 289 -10.40 2.16 22.93
C ARG A 289 -10.15 1.99 21.42
N ASN A 290 -9.79 0.79 20.96
CA ASN A 290 -9.62 0.47 19.54
C ASN A 290 -10.93 0.55 18.73
N ARG A 291 -12.10 0.42 19.37
CA ARG A 291 -13.42 0.70 18.78
C ARG A 291 -13.81 2.18 18.86
N GLY A 292 -13.12 2.97 19.68
CA GLY A 292 -13.52 4.35 19.97
C GLY A 292 -14.79 4.43 20.82
N VAL A 293 -15.09 3.36 21.56
CA VAL A 293 -16.18 3.29 22.53
C VAL A 293 -15.66 3.88 23.84
N GLY A 294 -16.41 4.85 24.36
CA GLY A 294 -16.04 5.59 25.57
C GLY A 294 -15.13 6.79 25.31
N VAL A 295 -15.10 7.72 26.27
CA VAL A 295 -14.18 8.87 26.29
C VAL A 295 -12.82 8.39 26.82
N CYS A 296 -12.22 7.40 26.15
CA CYS A 296 -10.84 7.04 26.42
C CYS A 296 -9.97 8.17 25.85
N ARG A 297 -9.65 9.11 26.74
CA ARG A 297 -8.54 10.02 26.51
C ARG A 297 -7.26 9.22 26.67
N ASP A 298 -6.25 9.52 25.87
CA ASP A 298 -4.89 9.11 26.22
C ASP A 298 -4.49 9.73 27.58
N ASP A 299 -3.35 9.32 28.12
CA ASP A 299 -2.83 9.87 29.38
C ASP A 299 -2.66 11.41 29.31
N ASP A 300 -2.60 11.97 28.09
CA ASP A 300 -2.52 13.40 27.78
C ASP A 300 -3.88 14.09 27.59
N GLY A 301 -5.00 13.39 27.78
CA GLY A 301 -6.34 13.99 27.67
C GLY A 301 -6.89 14.12 26.23
N LYS A 302 -6.16 13.69 25.21
CA LYS A 302 -6.58 13.78 23.80
C LYS A 302 -7.47 12.62 23.41
N LYS A 303 -8.49 12.95 22.63
CA LYS A 303 -9.37 11.96 22.02
C LYS A 303 -8.60 11.21 20.93
N ASP A 304 -8.62 9.88 20.95
CA ASP A 304 -8.12 9.10 19.83
C ASP A 304 -8.96 9.45 18.59
N THR A 305 -8.29 10.04 17.60
CA THR A 305 -8.91 10.45 16.33
C THR A 305 -8.51 9.48 15.23
N ARG A 306 -9.44 9.27 14.29
CA ARG A 306 -9.24 8.45 13.10
C ARG A 306 -9.54 9.29 11.87
N PRO A 307 -9.01 8.93 10.69
CA PRO A 307 -9.42 9.55 9.44
C PRO A 307 -10.95 9.41 9.29
N PRO A 308 -11.68 10.50 9.02
CA PRO A 308 -13.13 10.56 9.19
C PRO A 308 -13.92 9.66 8.24
N LYS A 309 -13.34 9.32 7.07
CA LYS A 309 -13.95 8.41 6.09
C LYS A 309 -13.36 7.00 6.10
N LEU A 310 -12.47 6.69 7.05
CA LEU A 310 -11.86 5.38 7.10
C LEU A 310 -12.92 4.34 7.45
N ARG A 311 -13.19 3.44 6.50
CA ARG A 311 -14.21 2.40 6.63
C ARG A 311 -13.59 1.04 6.78
N ARG A 312 -12.45 0.78 6.13
CA ARG A 312 -11.88 -0.55 6.06
C ARG A 312 -10.38 -0.58 6.35
N VAL A 313 -9.97 -1.49 7.22
CA VAL A 313 -8.57 -1.82 7.46
C VAL A 313 -8.37 -3.30 7.22
N GLU A 314 -7.42 -3.63 6.36
CA GLU A 314 -7.14 -5.01 5.96
C GLU A 314 -5.70 -5.33 6.31
N TRP A 315 -5.50 -6.32 7.17
CA TRP A 315 -4.19 -6.93 7.40
C TRP A 315 -4.04 -8.14 6.49
N ARG A 316 -2.92 -8.22 5.79
CA ARG A 316 -2.54 -9.37 4.98
C ARG A 316 -1.26 -9.95 5.52
N PHE A 317 -1.20 -11.28 5.56
CA PHE A 317 -0.04 -11.99 6.03
C PHE A 317 0.53 -12.78 4.88
N CYS A 318 1.81 -12.55 4.58
CA CYS A 318 2.56 -13.33 3.61
C CYS A 318 3.53 -14.26 4.35
N ASP A 319 3.94 -15.32 3.65
CA ASP A 319 5.09 -16.12 4.07
C ASP A 319 6.34 -15.21 3.99
N GLY A 320 7.16 -15.24 5.04
CA GLY A 320 8.37 -14.42 5.11
C GLY A 320 9.30 -14.69 3.92
N PHE A 321 9.83 -13.62 3.33
CA PHE A 321 10.91 -13.66 2.34
C PHE A 321 12.22 -14.17 2.97
#